data_AF-A0A5C4SYG6-F1
#
_entry.id   AF-A0A5C4SYG6-F1
#
_cell.length_a   1.000
_cell.length_b   1.000
_cell.length_c   1.000
_cell.angle_alpha   90.00
_cell.angle_beta   90.00
_cell.angle_gamma   90.00
#
_symmetry.space_group_name_H-M   'P 1'
#
loop_
_entity.id
_entity.type
_entity.pdbx_description
1 polymer ?
#
loop_
_entity_poly.entity_id
_entity_poly.type
_entity_poly.pdbx_seq_one_letter_code
_entity_poly.pdbx_strand_id
1 'polypeptide(L)'
;MDSIEDLYTPKFLKLAEEASAITFMSEKAPPLLMGYDYEFDLPRIPADAPVSVVIHHPMHGYVLKQKYDALGKTFVLRHVGDPLRAGELARFLLGSFG
;
A
#
# COMPACT_ATOMS: atom_id res chain seq x y z
N MET A 1 -18.97 8.84 -19.71
CA MET A 1 -18.55 7.52 -19.24
C MET A 1 -19.78 6.71 -19.46
N ASP A 2 -19.75 5.95 -20.53
CA ASP A 2 -20.94 5.44 -21.18
C ASP A 2 -20.99 3.91 -21.01
N SER A 3 -19.88 3.28 -20.60
CA SER A 3 -19.80 1.89 -20.14
C SER A 3 -18.65 1.65 -19.13
N ILE A 4 -18.54 0.44 -18.59
CA ILE A 4 -17.46 0.04 -17.65
C ILE A 4 -16.10 -0.02 -18.37
N GLU A 5 -16.10 -0.40 -19.65
CA GLU A 5 -14.92 -0.50 -20.49
C GLU A 5 -14.18 0.84 -20.61
N ASP A 6 -14.91 1.96 -20.52
CA ASP A 6 -14.32 3.30 -20.52
C ASP A 6 -13.30 3.50 -19.39
N LEU A 7 -13.51 2.88 -18.22
CA LEU A 7 -12.59 2.97 -17.07
C LEU A 7 -11.18 2.49 -17.40
N TYR A 8 -11.05 1.62 -18.40
CA TYR A 8 -9.78 1.03 -18.82
C TYR A 8 -9.12 1.78 -19.98
N THR A 9 -9.72 2.88 -20.46
CA THR A 9 -9.07 3.72 -21.48
C THR A 9 -7.91 4.51 -20.87
N PRO A 10 -6.87 4.86 -21.66
CA PRO A 10 -5.72 5.62 -21.14
C PRO A 10 -6.09 6.94 -20.44
N LYS A 11 -7.16 7.61 -20.91
CA LYS A 11 -7.66 8.84 -20.30
C LYS A 11 -8.14 8.63 -18.86
N PHE A 12 -8.98 7.61 -18.64
CA PHE A 12 -9.54 7.35 -17.31
C PHE A 12 -8.53 6.68 -16.38
N LEU A 13 -7.63 5.82 -16.90
CA LEU A 13 -6.52 5.28 -16.13
C LEU A 13 -5.56 6.38 -15.65
N LYS A 14 -5.22 7.33 -16.51
CA LYS A 14 -4.41 8.49 -16.13
C LYS A 14 -5.10 9.35 -15.07
N LEU A 15 -6.40 9.62 -15.25
CA LEU A 15 -7.17 10.36 -14.25
C LEU A 15 -7.20 9.63 -12.89
N ALA A 16 -7.35 8.30 -12.90
CA ALA A 16 -7.33 7.49 -11.70
C ALA A 16 -5.96 7.52 -11.00
N GLU A 17 -4.88 7.45 -11.77
CA GLU A 17 -3.52 7.57 -11.26
C GLU A 17 -3.29 8.97 -10.64
N GLU A 18 -3.64 10.04 -11.35
CA GLU A 18 -3.48 11.43 -10.89
C GLU A 18 -4.31 11.70 -9.62
N ALA A 19 -5.52 11.14 -9.54
CA ALA A 19 -6.42 11.29 -8.39
C ALA A 19 -6.10 10.36 -7.21
N SER A 20 -5.17 9.41 -7.37
CA SER A 20 -4.82 8.48 -6.30
C SER A 20 -4.23 9.19 -5.09
N ALA A 21 -4.72 8.91 -3.88
CA ALA A 21 -4.26 9.58 -2.66
C ALA A 21 -2.74 9.47 -2.42
N ILE A 22 -2.09 8.44 -2.97
CA ILE A 22 -0.64 8.22 -2.88
C ILE A 22 0.18 9.33 -3.56
N THR A 23 -0.40 10.07 -4.52
CA THR A 23 0.26 11.21 -5.19
C THR A 23 0.27 12.48 -4.34
N PHE A 24 -0.56 12.54 -3.28
CA PHE A 24 -0.69 13.68 -2.37
C PHE A 24 -0.01 13.45 -1.00
N MET A 25 0.80 12.39 -0.88
CA MET A 25 1.55 12.12 0.34
C MET A 25 2.56 13.24 0.64
N SER A 26 2.74 13.58 1.92
CA SER A 26 3.63 14.65 2.35
C SER A 26 4.43 14.29 3.60
N GLU A 27 5.38 15.14 3.98
CA GLU A 27 6.17 15.02 5.21
C GLU A 27 5.32 15.06 6.50
N LYS A 28 4.02 15.37 6.42
CA LYS A 28 3.11 15.28 7.55
C LYS A 28 2.57 13.86 7.77
N ALA A 29 2.88 12.91 6.89
CA ALA A 29 2.50 11.52 7.07
C ALA A 29 3.07 10.98 8.40
N PRO A 30 2.25 10.35 9.25
CA PRO A 30 2.75 9.68 10.45
C PRO A 30 3.56 8.44 10.05
N PRO A 31 4.47 7.95 10.93
CA PRO A 31 5.04 6.62 10.80
C PRO A 31 3.94 5.58 10.56
N LEU A 32 4.21 4.58 9.72
CA LEU A 32 3.23 3.53 9.44
C LEU A 32 3.82 2.13 9.66
N LEU A 33 3.02 1.26 10.25
CA LEU A 33 3.26 -0.19 10.27
C LEU A 33 2.04 -0.86 9.64
N MET A 34 2.29 -1.64 8.60
CA MET A 34 1.24 -2.29 7.82
C MET A 34 1.57 -3.77 7.67
N GLY A 35 0.64 -4.62 8.07
CA GLY A 35 0.73 -6.07 7.96
C GLY A 35 -0.35 -6.61 7.03
N TYR A 36 0.01 -7.62 6.24
CA TYR A 36 -0.89 -8.31 5.33
C TYR A 36 -0.84 -9.82 5.57
N ASP A 37 -2.01 -10.46 5.58
CA ASP A 37 -2.13 -11.92 5.72
C ASP A 37 -2.15 -12.62 4.35
N TYR A 38 -1.44 -12.04 3.37
CA TYR A 38 -1.41 -12.52 1.99
C TYR A 38 0.04 -12.59 1.48
N GLU A 39 0.27 -13.47 0.51
CA GLU A 39 1.58 -13.63 -0.12
C GLU A 39 1.97 -12.37 -0.88
N PHE A 40 3.27 -12.09 -0.89
CA PHE A 40 3.81 -10.97 -1.66
C PHE A 40 4.31 -11.46 -3.01
N ASP A 41 3.40 -11.56 -3.98
CA ASP A 41 3.66 -11.94 -5.37
C ASP A 41 3.60 -10.73 -6.31
N LEU A 42 4.73 -10.02 -6.43
CA LEU A 42 4.83 -8.92 -7.38
C LEU A 42 4.67 -9.39 -8.83
N PRO A 43 3.89 -8.73 -9.70
CA PRO A 43 2.88 -7.68 -9.47
C PRO A 43 1.43 -8.19 -9.65
N ARG A 44 1.17 -9.48 -9.42
CA ARG A 44 -0.07 -10.12 -9.87
C ARG A 44 -1.05 -10.29 -8.73
N ILE A 45 -2.00 -9.36 -8.63
CA ILE A 45 -3.25 -9.65 -7.93
C ILE A 45 -4.03 -10.64 -8.82
N PRO A 46 -4.39 -11.85 -8.34
CA PRO A 46 -5.17 -12.80 -9.13
C PRO A 46 -6.45 -12.14 -9.66
N ALA A 47 -6.82 -12.42 -10.91
CA ALA A 47 -7.98 -11.79 -11.54
C ALA A 47 -9.31 -12.19 -10.86
N ASP A 48 -9.29 -13.32 -10.16
CA ASP A 48 -10.37 -13.89 -9.36
C ASP A 48 -10.24 -13.59 -7.86
N ALA A 49 -9.24 -12.79 -7.45
CA ALA A 49 -9.11 -12.37 -6.06
C ALA A 49 -10.39 -11.62 -5.64
N PRO A 50 -11.00 -11.97 -4.49
CA PRO A 50 -12.15 -11.23 -4.00
C PRO A 50 -11.74 -9.77 -3.76
N VAL A 51 -12.69 -8.84 -3.94
CA VAL A 51 -12.42 -7.39 -3.81
C VAL A 51 -11.72 -7.05 -2.48
N SER A 52 -12.06 -7.74 -1.40
CA SER A 52 -11.39 -7.60 -0.10
C SER A 52 -9.89 -7.91 -0.16
N VAL A 53 -9.47 -8.92 -0.92
CA VAL A 53 -8.05 -9.26 -1.11
C VAL A 53 -7.37 -8.27 -2.06
N VAL A 54 -8.08 -7.76 -3.07
CA VAL A 54 -7.53 -6.76 -4.00
C VAL A 54 -7.12 -5.47 -3.27
N ILE A 55 -7.98 -4.96 -2.37
CA ILE A 55 -7.68 -3.74 -1.60
C ILE A 55 -6.67 -3.97 -0.48
N HIS A 56 -6.56 -5.20 0.02
CA HIS A 56 -5.61 -5.62 1.05
C HIS A 56 -4.42 -6.39 0.48
N HIS A 57 -4.05 -6.16 -0.79
CA HIS A 57 -2.91 -6.84 -1.37
C HIS A 57 -1.58 -6.21 -0.90
N PRO A 58 -0.54 -7.00 -0.56
CA PRO A 58 0.74 -6.44 -0.10
C PRO A 58 1.41 -5.50 -1.11
N MET A 59 1.05 -5.62 -2.40
CA MET A 59 1.47 -4.70 -3.46
C MET A 59 1.12 -3.23 -3.11
N HIS A 60 -0.07 -2.97 -2.57
CA HIS A 60 -0.45 -1.62 -2.16
C HIS A 60 0.53 -1.06 -1.12
N GLY A 61 0.83 -1.85 -0.08
CA GLY A 61 1.79 -1.49 0.95
C GLY A 61 3.20 -1.26 0.41
N TYR A 62 3.63 -2.04 -0.59
CA TYR A 62 4.94 -1.85 -1.21
C TYR A 62 5.03 -0.54 -2.01
N VAL A 63 4.04 -0.20 -2.85
CA VAL A 63 4.05 1.11 -3.55
C VAL A 63 4.00 2.26 -2.55
N LEU A 64 3.19 2.13 -1.50
CA LEU A 64 3.11 3.15 -0.45
C LEU A 64 4.44 3.30 0.31
N LYS A 65 5.11 2.18 0.61
CA LYS A 65 6.44 2.20 1.24
C LYS A 65 7.46 2.97 0.38
N GLN A 66 7.45 2.82 -0.94
CA GLN A 66 8.35 3.58 -1.81
C GLN A 66 8.16 5.10 -1.68
N LYS A 67 6.92 5.57 -1.51
CA LYS A 67 6.65 7.00 -1.24
C LYS A 67 7.12 7.43 0.13
N TYR A 68 6.92 6.60 1.15
CA TYR A 68 7.46 6.83 2.50
C TYR A 68 8.98 6.93 2.50
N ASP A 69 9.66 5.99 1.84
CA ASP A 69 11.12 5.96 1.74
C ASP A 69 11.65 7.22 1.02
N ALA A 70 10.97 7.68 -0.03
CA ALA A 70 11.32 8.92 -0.74
C ALA A 70 11.19 10.20 0.12
N LEU A 71 10.34 10.18 1.15
CA LEU A 71 10.17 11.26 2.12
C LEU A 71 10.99 11.06 3.40
N GLY A 72 11.84 10.03 3.47
CA GLY A 72 12.59 9.70 4.68
C GLY A 72 11.70 9.32 5.88
N LYS A 73 10.49 8.82 5.61
CA LYS A 73 9.49 8.48 6.64
C LYS A 73 9.56 7.00 7.00
N THR A 74 9.36 6.71 8.28
CA THR A 74 9.29 5.33 8.79
C THR A 74 8.07 4.60 8.23
N PHE A 75 8.31 3.52 7.49
CA PHE A 75 7.29 2.55 7.08
C PHE A 75 7.80 1.13 7.33
N VAL A 76 7.11 0.39 8.18
CA VAL A 76 7.31 -1.05 8.38
C VAL A 76 6.24 -1.81 7.58
N LEU A 77 6.66 -2.58 6.58
CA LEU A 77 5.80 -3.45 5.78
C LEU A 77 6.04 -4.90 6.18
N ARG A 78 4.97 -5.64 6.50
CA ARG A 78 4.99 -7.07 6.79
C ARG A 78 3.94 -7.78 5.95
N HIS A 79 4.20 -9.04 5.62
CA HIS A 79 3.30 -9.91 4.88
C HIS A 79 3.47 -11.36 5.35
N VAL A 80 2.69 -12.32 4.85
CA VAL A 80 2.73 -13.71 5.36
C VAL A 80 4.13 -14.35 5.28
N GLY A 81 4.88 -14.09 4.20
CA GLY A 81 6.28 -14.52 4.04
C GLY A 81 7.34 -13.73 4.82
N ASP A 82 7.00 -12.58 5.41
CA ASP A 82 7.84 -11.81 6.35
C ASP A 82 6.95 -11.32 7.50
N PRO A 83 6.58 -12.23 8.41
CA PRO A 83 5.59 -11.94 9.43
C PRO A 83 6.14 -10.97 10.47
N LEU A 84 5.22 -10.30 11.16
CA LEU A 84 5.55 -9.40 12.25
C LEU A 84 6.34 -10.15 13.34
N ARG A 85 7.44 -9.56 13.78
CA ARG A 85 8.32 -10.19 14.80
C ARG A 85 7.82 -9.87 16.20
N ALA A 86 8.12 -10.76 17.15
CA ALA A 86 7.79 -10.53 18.55
C ALA A 86 8.31 -9.16 19.04
N GLY A 87 7.43 -8.40 19.70
CA GLY A 87 7.73 -7.06 20.22
C GLY A 87 7.96 -5.98 19.16
N GLU A 88 7.82 -6.27 17.86
CA GLU A 88 8.01 -5.29 16.79
C GLU A 88 6.95 -4.18 16.83
N LEU A 89 5.67 -4.53 17.00
CA LEU A 89 4.59 -3.55 17.12
C LEU A 89 4.81 -2.61 18.32
N ALA A 90 5.17 -3.16 19.48
CA ALA A 90 5.45 -2.36 20.66
C ALA A 90 6.63 -1.40 20.43
N ARG A 91 7.72 -1.89 19.83
CA ARG A 91 8.88 -1.04 19.47
C ARG A 91 8.52 0.05 18.48
N PHE A 92 7.73 -0.28 17.46
CA PHE A 92 7.25 0.69 16.47
C PHE A 92 6.43 1.79 17.14
N LEU A 93 5.46 1.42 18.00
CA LEU A 93 4.63 2.39 18.72
C LEU A 93 5.48 3.29 19.63
N LEU A 94 6.36 2.71 20.45
CA LEU A 94 7.23 3.46 21.35
C LEU A 94 8.16 4.42 20.60
N GLY A 95 8.69 4.01 19.45
CA GLY A 95 9.53 4.85 18.60
C GLY A 95 8.77 5.92 17.81
N SER A 96 7.44 5.85 17.74
CA SER A 96 6.62 6.82 16.99
C SER A 96 6.26 8.08 17.79
N PHE A 97 6.54 8.09 19.10
CA PHE A 97 6.28 9.23 19.99
C PHE A 97 7.55 10.02 20.38
N GLY A 98 8.70 9.63 19.82
CA GLY A 98 10.01 10.26 20.06
C GLY A 98 10.26 11.48 19.19
#